data_AF-A0AAV6VNH9-F1
#
_entry.id   AF-A0AAV6VNH9-F1
#
_cell.length_a   1.000
_cell.length_b   1.000
_cell.length_c   1.000
_cell.angle_alpha   90.00
_cell.angle_beta   90.00
_cell.angle_gamma   90.00
#
_symmetry.space_group_name_H-M   'P 1'
#
loop_
_entity.id
_entity.type
_entity.pdbx_description
1 polymer ?
#
loop_
_entity_poly.entity_id
_entity_poly.type
_entity_poly.pdbx_seq_one_letter_code
_entity_poly.pdbx_strand_id
1 'polypeptide(L)'
;MSCATWRKGSEFARLRWKTIINRILFAHFRQKSSSAITLKKTIFTVQHQFLKNTNFQILSINTFTDKPNSITTSVEYEEISEETLQSIGDRFEELLEDSNLNDWDVNYSNDVLTVSLNKDGTYVLNKQSPNRQIWLSSPFSGPKRYDYVNGTWIYKHDGKSVHQLLSEEFSKIVQKDVDFMKCSYSKEN
;
A
#
# COMPACT_ATOMS: atom_id res chain seq x y z
N MET A 1 -36.02 -10.60 -18.87
CA MET A 1 -35.31 -11.48 -17.92
C MET A 1 -33.86 -11.62 -18.35
N SER A 2 -32.92 -10.99 -17.63
CA SER A 2 -31.55 -11.50 -17.39
C SER A 2 -30.74 -10.40 -16.69
N CYS A 3 -30.66 -10.45 -15.35
CA CYS A 3 -29.85 -9.55 -14.53
C CYS A 3 -29.27 -10.32 -13.32
N ALA A 4 -28.76 -11.53 -13.56
CA ALA A 4 -28.34 -12.45 -12.48
C ALA A 4 -26.91 -13.00 -12.61
N THR A 5 -26.19 -12.74 -13.71
CA THR A 5 -24.87 -13.32 -13.96
C THR A 5 -23.68 -12.45 -13.50
N TRP A 6 -23.88 -11.15 -13.29
CA TRP A 6 -22.80 -10.23 -12.88
C TRP A 6 -22.47 -10.24 -11.37
N ARG A 7 -23.43 -10.60 -10.50
CA ARG A 7 -23.20 -10.59 -9.03
C ARG A 7 -22.24 -11.68 -8.53
N LYS A 8 -22.15 -12.82 -9.22
CA LYS A 8 -21.29 -13.94 -8.79
C LYS A 8 -19.80 -13.65 -8.98
N GLY A 9 -19.41 -12.95 -10.06
CA GLY A 9 -18.00 -12.62 -10.33
C GLY A 9 -17.36 -11.72 -9.26
N SER A 10 -18.11 -10.72 -8.78
CA SER A 10 -17.65 -9.80 -7.73
C SER A 10 -17.49 -10.46 -6.36
N GLU A 11 -18.32 -11.47 -6.07
CA GLU A 11 -18.30 -12.19 -4.79
C GLU A 11 -17.11 -13.15 -4.69
N PHE A 12 -16.79 -13.87 -5.77
CA PHE A 12 -15.58 -14.70 -5.85
C PHE A 12 -14.29 -13.87 -5.79
N ALA A 13 -14.26 -12.71 -6.44
CA ALA A 13 -13.14 -11.78 -6.33
C ALA A 13 -12.96 -11.27 -4.89
N ARG A 14 -14.06 -10.87 -4.23
CA ARG A 14 -14.08 -10.48 -2.81
C ARG A 14 -13.65 -11.63 -1.88
N LEU A 15 -14.05 -12.87 -2.14
CA LEU A 15 -13.66 -14.04 -1.35
C LEU A 15 -12.16 -14.35 -1.49
N ARG A 16 -11.63 -14.37 -2.73
CA ARG A 16 -10.17 -14.51 -2.93
C ARG A 16 -9.40 -13.37 -2.29
N TRP A 17 -9.92 -12.15 -2.32
CA TRP A 17 -9.29 -11.00 -1.68
C TRP A 17 -9.36 -11.06 -0.16
N LYS A 18 -10.50 -11.48 0.43
CA LYS A 18 -10.59 -11.81 1.86
C LYS A 18 -9.59 -12.89 2.23
N THR A 19 -9.39 -13.92 1.41
CA THR A 19 -8.36 -14.94 1.65
C THR A 19 -6.94 -14.37 1.53
N ILE A 20 -6.66 -13.48 0.58
CA ILE A 20 -5.33 -12.89 0.41
C ILE A 20 -5.02 -11.90 1.53
N ILE A 21 -5.93 -11.00 1.89
CA ILE A 21 -5.80 -10.14 3.07
C ILE A 21 -5.67 -10.99 4.31
N ASN A 22 -6.56 -11.96 4.53
CA ASN A 22 -6.46 -12.80 5.71
C ASN A 22 -5.13 -13.55 5.71
N ARG A 23 -4.58 -13.98 4.57
CA ARG A 23 -3.24 -14.57 4.54
C ARG A 23 -2.13 -13.56 4.85
N ILE A 24 -2.27 -12.30 4.44
CA ILE A 24 -1.32 -11.22 4.76
C ILE A 24 -1.45 -10.87 6.26
N LEU A 25 -2.64 -10.50 6.74
CA LEU A 25 -2.94 -10.22 8.15
C LEU A 25 -2.60 -11.40 9.08
N PHE A 26 -2.94 -12.65 8.73
CA PHE A 26 -2.61 -13.83 9.55
C PHE A 26 -1.12 -14.21 9.47
N ALA A 27 -0.41 -13.98 8.36
CA ALA A 27 1.03 -14.19 8.31
C ALA A 27 1.78 -13.22 9.24
N HIS A 28 1.26 -12.00 9.42
CA HIS A 28 1.80 -11.01 10.34
C HIS A 28 1.36 -11.23 11.81
N PHE A 29 0.13 -11.72 12.07
CA PHE A 29 -0.35 -12.03 13.42
C PHE A 29 0.31 -13.29 14.04
N ARG A 30 0.88 -14.19 13.22
CA ARG A 30 1.50 -15.45 13.68
C ARG A 30 2.92 -15.29 14.27
N GLN A 31 3.45 -14.08 14.45
CA GLN A 31 4.73 -13.86 15.13
C GLN A 31 4.65 -13.63 16.65
N LYS A 32 3.45 -13.59 17.26
CA LYS A 32 3.28 -13.59 18.72
C LYS A 32 2.58 -14.85 19.22
N SER A 33 3.29 -15.99 19.26
CA SER A 33 3.07 -17.05 20.27
C SER A 33 4.10 -18.17 20.19
N SER A 34 4.85 -18.35 21.28
CA SER A 34 5.61 -19.52 21.75
C SER A 34 6.76 -20.12 20.93
N SER A 35 7.95 -19.91 21.49
CA SER A 35 8.99 -20.89 21.86
C SER A 35 9.14 -22.18 21.04
N ALA A 36 10.34 -22.31 20.47
CA ALA A 36 11.00 -23.53 19.99
C ALA A 36 10.41 -24.20 18.74
N ILE A 37 11.17 -24.16 17.63
CA ILE A 37 11.69 -25.34 16.92
C ILE A 37 12.83 -24.87 16.00
N THR A 38 14.02 -25.12 16.52
CA THR A 38 15.30 -25.39 15.89
C THR A 38 15.18 -26.16 14.56
N LEU A 39 16.06 -25.82 13.62
CA LEU A 39 16.38 -26.50 12.34
C LEU A 39 15.43 -26.22 11.16
N LYS A 40 15.73 -25.13 10.46
CA LYS A 40 15.95 -25.16 9.00
C LYS A 40 16.75 -23.93 8.56
N LYS A 41 17.85 -24.21 7.87
CA LYS A 41 18.73 -23.30 7.10
C LYS A 41 19.98 -22.77 7.80
N THR A 42 20.81 -23.72 8.25
CA THR A 42 22.19 -23.82 7.76
C THR A 42 22.21 -23.53 6.24
N ILE A 43 23.12 -22.67 5.76
CA ILE A 43 23.12 -21.94 4.45
C ILE A 43 22.58 -20.49 4.57
N PHE A 44 23.17 -19.69 5.46
CA PHE A 44 23.40 -18.26 5.22
C PHE A 44 24.68 -17.78 5.93
N THR A 45 25.72 -18.60 5.86
CA THR A 45 27.03 -18.33 6.49
C THR A 45 28.13 -18.40 5.45
N VAL A 46 28.02 -17.65 4.33
CA VAL A 46 29.16 -17.40 3.41
C VAL A 46 29.15 -16.00 2.76
N GLN A 47 28.08 -15.19 2.79
CA GLN A 47 28.10 -13.89 2.08
C GLN A 47 28.41 -12.63 2.93
N HIS A 48 28.41 -12.71 4.26
CA HIS A 48 28.66 -11.54 5.11
C HIS A 48 30.13 -11.36 5.52
N GLN A 49 31.06 -11.52 4.58
CA GLN A 49 32.48 -11.16 4.77
C GLN A 49 33.08 -10.32 3.64
N PHE A 50 32.26 -9.77 2.74
CA PHE A 50 32.71 -8.87 1.68
C PHE A 50 32.15 -7.45 1.81
N LEU A 51 32.12 -6.93 3.04
CA LEU A 51 32.02 -5.50 3.30
C LEU A 51 33.33 -5.08 3.98
N LYS A 52 34.23 -4.48 3.18
CA LYS A 52 35.29 -3.51 3.54
C LYS A 52 36.42 -3.56 2.50
N ASN A 53 36.16 -3.06 1.30
CA ASN A 53 37.12 -2.23 0.56
C ASN A 53 36.51 -1.82 -0.78
N THR A 54 36.29 -0.53 -0.96
CA THR A 54 36.78 0.23 -2.12
C THR A 54 36.29 1.67 -1.98
N ASN A 55 37.26 2.59 -2.00
CA ASN A 55 37.02 4.01 -2.20
C ASN A 55 36.44 4.20 -3.61
N PHE A 56 35.16 4.55 -3.70
CA PHE A 56 34.61 5.16 -4.90
C PHE A 56 34.04 6.51 -4.52
N GLN A 57 34.71 7.57 -4.95
CA GLN A 57 34.14 8.92 -4.97
C GLN A 57 32.96 8.90 -5.95
N ILE A 58 31.73 8.99 -5.44
CA ILE A 58 30.57 9.21 -6.28
C ILE A 58 30.44 10.72 -6.50
N LEU A 59 30.64 11.11 -7.75
CA LEU A 59 30.40 12.45 -8.30
C LEU A 59 28.96 12.88 -7.97
N SER A 60 28.82 14.10 -7.46
CA SER A 60 27.55 14.77 -7.24
C SER A 60 26.74 14.83 -8.55
N ILE A 61 25.73 13.97 -8.68
CA ILE A 61 24.72 14.08 -9.73
C ILE A 61 23.67 15.03 -9.20
N ASN A 62 23.60 16.23 -9.79
CA ASN A 62 22.48 17.13 -9.63
C ASN A 62 21.25 16.48 -10.28
N THR A 63 20.46 15.71 -9.52
CA THR A 63 19.23 15.11 -10.03
C THR A 63 18.13 16.16 -10.03
N PHE A 64 17.94 16.79 -11.18
CA PHE A 64 16.68 17.42 -11.55
C PHE A 64 15.54 16.40 -11.37
N THR A 65 14.53 16.77 -10.60
CA THR A 65 13.45 15.89 -10.13
C THR A 65 12.44 15.61 -11.24
N ASP A 66 12.80 14.80 -12.24
CA ASP A 66 11.81 14.22 -13.15
C ASP A 66 11.30 12.92 -12.54
N LYS A 67 10.03 12.91 -12.10
CA LYS A 67 9.40 11.67 -11.62
C LYS A 67 9.36 10.67 -12.78
N PRO A 68 9.69 9.39 -12.55
CA PRO A 68 9.67 8.41 -13.61
C PRO A 68 8.24 8.16 -14.10
N ASN A 69 8.03 8.14 -15.42
CA ASN A 69 6.72 7.87 -16.02
C ASN A 69 6.26 6.41 -15.89
N SER A 70 7.16 5.50 -15.52
CA SER A 70 6.89 4.08 -15.28
C SER A 70 8.00 3.51 -14.40
N ILE A 71 7.66 2.56 -13.51
CA ILE A 71 8.65 1.93 -12.63
C ILE A 71 9.43 0.84 -13.39
N THR A 72 10.72 1.06 -13.61
CA THR A 72 11.55 0.16 -14.42
C THR A 72 12.42 -0.77 -13.60
N THR A 73 12.82 -0.37 -12.39
CA THR A 73 13.64 -1.19 -11.49
C THR A 73 12.90 -1.61 -10.21
N SER A 74 13.40 -2.64 -9.53
CA SER A 74 12.88 -3.02 -8.21
C SER A 74 13.22 -2.00 -7.14
N VAL A 75 14.38 -1.33 -7.24
CA VAL A 75 14.81 -0.32 -6.27
C VAL A 75 13.89 0.90 -6.32
N GLU A 76 13.63 1.42 -7.52
CA GLU A 76 12.66 2.51 -7.73
C GLU A 76 11.27 2.14 -7.20
N TYR A 77 10.82 0.91 -7.43
CA TYR A 77 9.54 0.44 -6.90
C TYR A 77 9.48 0.55 -5.38
N GLU A 78 10.50 0.01 -4.70
CA GLU A 78 10.51 -0.04 -3.24
C GLU A 78 10.50 1.37 -2.66
N GLU A 79 11.34 2.27 -3.18
CA GLU A 79 11.41 3.67 -2.74
C GLU A 79 10.09 4.42 -2.97
N ILE A 80 9.55 4.39 -4.19
CA ILE A 80 8.32 5.12 -4.55
C ILE A 80 7.13 4.59 -3.76
N SER A 81 6.98 3.27 -3.67
CA SER A 81 5.83 2.67 -2.99
C SER A 81 5.88 2.87 -1.47
N GLU A 82 7.07 2.83 -0.88
CA GLU A 82 7.25 3.12 0.55
C GLU A 82 6.93 4.58 0.88
N GLU A 83 7.50 5.53 0.15
CA GLU A 83 7.21 6.96 0.34
C GLU A 83 5.72 7.27 0.09
N THR A 84 5.10 6.62 -0.91
CA THR A 84 3.64 6.75 -1.15
C THR A 84 2.84 6.30 0.07
N LEU A 85 3.09 5.08 0.59
CA LEU A 85 2.30 4.54 1.69
C LEU A 85 2.54 5.29 3.00
N GLN A 86 3.77 5.71 3.25
CA GLN A 86 4.09 6.56 4.39
C GLN A 86 3.33 7.88 4.32
N SER A 87 3.42 8.61 3.19
CA SER A 87 2.71 9.88 3.02
C SER A 87 1.19 9.76 3.10
N ILE A 88 0.61 8.64 2.64
CA ILE A 88 -0.82 8.37 2.81
C ILE A 88 -1.15 8.08 4.29
N GLY A 89 -0.31 7.31 4.99
CA GLY A 89 -0.46 7.02 6.42
C GLY A 89 -0.46 8.29 7.26
N ASP A 90 0.57 9.11 7.11
CA ASP A 90 0.69 10.40 7.79
C ASP A 90 -0.53 11.30 7.53
N ARG A 91 -1.04 11.30 6.28
CA ARG A 91 -2.25 12.05 5.91
C ARG A 91 -3.51 11.51 6.59
N PHE A 92 -3.63 10.19 6.75
CA PHE A 92 -4.74 9.61 7.50
C PHE A 92 -4.69 10.03 8.97
N GLU A 93 -3.53 9.99 9.61
CA GLU A 93 -3.36 10.42 11.01
C GLU A 93 -3.79 11.89 11.18
N GLU A 94 -3.26 12.80 10.37
CA GLU A 94 -3.62 14.23 10.38
C GLU A 94 -5.14 14.44 10.26
N LEU A 95 -5.77 13.76 9.29
CA LEU A 95 -7.20 13.91 9.05
C LEU A 95 -8.07 13.30 10.15
N LEU A 96 -7.60 12.23 10.79
CA LEU A 96 -8.32 11.55 11.84
C LEU A 96 -8.22 12.27 13.18
N GLU A 97 -7.06 12.88 13.49
CA GLU A 97 -6.89 13.79 14.62
C GLU A 97 -7.84 15.00 14.54
N ASP A 98 -8.06 15.54 13.35
CA ASP A 98 -9.00 16.65 13.08
C ASP A 98 -10.47 16.23 12.93
N SER A 99 -10.76 14.93 13.04
CA SER A 99 -12.10 14.37 12.89
C SER A 99 -12.79 14.15 14.25
N ASN A 100 -14.11 14.04 14.24
CA ASN A 100 -14.88 13.65 15.42
C ASN A 100 -15.01 12.12 15.56
N LEU A 101 -14.18 11.34 14.83
CA LEU A 101 -14.19 9.89 14.91
C LEU A 101 -13.43 9.44 16.16
N ASN A 102 -13.98 8.45 16.86
CA ASN A 102 -13.35 7.84 18.02
C ASN A 102 -12.88 6.41 17.67
N ASP A 103 -11.90 5.92 18.42
CA ASP A 103 -11.37 4.54 18.31
C ASP A 103 -10.83 4.20 16.91
N TRP A 104 -10.19 5.17 16.25
CA TRP A 104 -9.45 4.92 15.02
C TRP A 104 -8.02 4.48 15.32
N ASP A 105 -7.41 3.75 14.39
CA ASP A 105 -6.00 3.32 14.47
C ASP A 105 -5.38 3.32 13.07
N VAL A 106 -4.17 3.87 12.95
CA VAL A 106 -3.37 3.87 11.72
C VAL A 106 -2.06 3.16 12.03
N ASN A 107 -1.73 2.15 11.24
CA ASN A 107 -0.50 1.40 11.42
C ASN A 107 0.13 1.05 10.07
N TYR A 108 1.34 1.56 9.83
CA TYR A 108 2.17 1.16 8.70
C TYR A 108 3.33 0.28 9.18
N SER A 109 3.29 -1.01 8.83
CA SER A 109 4.35 -1.95 9.19
C SER A 109 4.44 -3.10 8.18
N ASN A 110 5.67 -3.59 7.96
CA ASN A 110 5.95 -4.71 7.05
C ASN A 110 5.28 -4.52 5.68
N ASP A 111 5.43 -3.33 5.10
CA ASP A 111 4.88 -2.98 3.79
C ASP A 111 3.34 -2.96 3.68
N VAL A 112 2.64 -3.01 4.83
CA VAL A 112 1.18 -2.97 4.94
C VAL A 112 0.76 -1.76 5.77
N LEU A 113 -0.01 -0.85 5.16
CA LEU A 113 -0.72 0.22 5.84
C LEU A 113 -2.14 -0.24 6.16
N THR A 114 -2.50 -0.24 7.44
CA THR A 114 -3.84 -0.57 7.93
C THR A 114 -4.44 0.67 8.59
N VAL A 115 -5.65 1.03 8.19
CA VAL A 115 -6.42 2.14 8.79
C VAL A 115 -7.76 1.59 9.26
N SER A 116 -7.93 1.51 10.57
CA SER A 116 -9.15 1.03 11.21
C SER A 116 -10.02 2.22 11.62
N LEU A 117 -11.27 2.27 11.14
CA LEU A 117 -12.24 3.33 11.41
C LEU A 117 -13.43 2.81 12.24
N ASN A 118 -13.19 1.78 13.05
CA ASN A 118 -14.19 1.13 13.89
C ASN A 118 -15.46 0.72 13.10
N LYS A 119 -16.53 1.53 13.16
CA LYS A 119 -17.82 1.25 12.52
C LYS A 119 -17.80 1.38 11.00
N ASP A 120 -16.91 2.21 10.46
CA ASP A 120 -16.82 2.47 9.02
C ASP A 120 -15.92 1.46 8.28
N GLY A 121 -15.36 0.50 9.01
CA GLY A 121 -14.55 -0.59 8.49
C GLY A 121 -13.05 -0.31 8.49
N THR A 122 -12.31 -1.06 7.69
CA THR A 122 -10.84 -1.03 7.69
C THR A 122 -10.31 -0.93 6.27
N TYR A 123 -9.46 0.05 6.03
CA TYR A 123 -8.65 0.12 4.81
C TYR A 123 -7.35 -0.65 5.00
N VAL A 124 -6.94 -1.37 3.96
CA VAL A 124 -5.63 -2.04 3.92
C VAL A 124 -4.96 -1.72 2.60
N LEU A 125 -3.84 -1.01 2.64
CA LEU A 125 -2.96 -0.81 1.51
C LEU A 125 -1.70 -1.66 1.70
N ASN A 126 -1.23 -2.31 0.66
CA ASN A 126 -0.08 -3.20 0.76
C ASN A 126 0.78 -3.17 -0.51
N LYS A 127 2.11 -3.14 -0.34
CA LYS A 127 3.06 -3.29 -1.44
C LYS A 127 3.01 -4.72 -1.99
N GLN A 128 3.03 -4.85 -3.31
CA GLN A 128 3.12 -6.12 -4.02
C GLN A 128 4.34 -6.10 -4.94
N SER A 129 5.52 -6.23 -4.34
CA SER A 129 6.83 -6.16 -5.02
C SER A 129 6.96 -7.05 -6.25
N PRO A 130 6.46 -8.32 -6.28
CA PRO A 130 6.57 -9.15 -7.47
C PRO A 130 5.87 -8.56 -8.69
N ASN A 131 4.78 -7.81 -8.47
CA ASN A 131 3.99 -7.20 -9.54
C ASN A 131 4.27 -5.70 -9.70
N ARG A 132 5.05 -5.10 -8.78
CA ARG A 132 5.26 -3.66 -8.66
C ARG A 132 3.95 -2.86 -8.60
N GLN A 133 3.06 -3.31 -7.73
CA GLN A 133 1.72 -2.74 -7.56
C GLN A 133 1.46 -2.36 -6.10
N ILE A 134 0.56 -1.40 -5.89
CA ILE A 134 -0.09 -1.20 -4.60
C ILE A 134 -1.46 -1.83 -4.65
N TRP A 135 -1.79 -2.64 -3.65
CA TRP A 135 -3.10 -3.28 -3.53
C TRP A 135 -3.88 -2.60 -2.41
N LEU A 136 -5.13 -2.26 -2.68
CA LEU A 136 -6.05 -1.64 -1.74
C LEU A 136 -7.21 -2.58 -1.44
N SER A 137 -7.53 -2.73 -0.17
CA SER A 137 -8.85 -3.13 0.32
C SER A 137 -9.56 -1.91 0.86
N SER A 138 -10.63 -1.48 0.19
CA SER A 138 -11.57 -0.50 0.76
C SER A 138 -12.76 -1.23 1.39
N PRO A 139 -13.26 -0.79 2.56
CA PRO A 139 -14.50 -1.29 3.14
C PRO A 139 -15.73 -0.96 2.27
N PHE A 140 -15.64 0.03 1.38
CA PHE A 140 -16.73 0.50 0.53
C PHE A 140 -16.65 -0.06 -0.89
N SER A 141 -15.56 0.20 -1.61
CA SER A 141 -15.39 -0.23 -3.00
C SER A 141 -14.78 -1.62 -3.14
N GLY A 142 -14.28 -2.21 -2.04
CA GLY A 142 -13.64 -3.50 -2.04
C GLY A 142 -12.22 -3.44 -2.64
N PRO A 143 -11.77 -4.54 -3.25
CA PRO A 143 -10.38 -4.66 -3.64
C PRO A 143 -10.01 -3.99 -4.96
N LYS A 144 -8.85 -3.32 -5.00
CA LYS A 144 -8.26 -2.70 -6.19
C LYS A 144 -6.76 -2.94 -6.27
N ARG A 145 -6.22 -2.92 -7.50
CA ARG A 145 -4.79 -3.10 -7.79
C ARG A 145 -4.33 -1.92 -8.63
N TYR A 146 -3.38 -1.16 -8.09
CA TYR A 146 -2.89 0.04 -8.72
C TYR A 146 -1.54 -0.21 -9.38
N ASP A 147 -1.45 0.18 -10.65
CA ASP A 147 -0.21 0.21 -11.40
C ASP A 147 0.34 1.63 -11.37
N TYR A 148 1.67 1.76 -11.29
CA TYR A 148 2.29 3.08 -11.35
C TYR A 148 2.44 3.55 -12.80
N VAL A 149 1.82 4.68 -13.12
CA VAL A 149 1.77 5.28 -14.45
C VAL A 149 1.94 6.80 -14.29
N ASN A 150 2.87 7.39 -15.03
CA ASN A 150 3.09 8.85 -15.11
C ASN A 150 3.25 9.53 -13.75
N GLY A 151 3.91 8.89 -12.78
CA GLY A 151 4.13 9.48 -11.47
C GLY A 151 3.00 9.25 -10.46
N THR A 152 1.97 8.48 -10.79
CA THR A 152 0.86 8.15 -9.87
C THR A 152 0.37 6.70 -9.97
N TRP A 153 -0.39 6.26 -8.97
CA TRP A 153 -0.91 4.91 -8.85
C TRP A 153 -2.34 4.83 -9.39
N ILE A 154 -2.52 4.25 -10.58
CA ILE A 154 -3.79 4.22 -11.33
C ILE A 154 -4.44 2.83 -11.31
N TYR A 155 -5.75 2.80 -11.09
CA TYR A 155 -6.55 1.59 -11.26
C TYR A 155 -7.05 1.47 -12.71
N LYS A 156 -6.56 0.45 -13.43
CA LYS A 156 -6.81 0.28 -14.88
C LYS A 156 -8.29 0.22 -15.31
N HIS A 157 -9.20 -0.15 -14.41
CA HIS A 157 -10.60 -0.37 -14.80
C HIS A 157 -11.43 0.92 -14.85
N ASP A 158 -11.17 1.87 -13.96
CA ASP A 158 -11.90 3.15 -13.90
C ASP A 158 -11.00 4.38 -14.12
N GLY A 159 -9.68 4.18 -14.25
CA GLY A 159 -8.70 5.23 -14.48
C GLY A 159 -8.43 6.12 -13.27
N LYS A 160 -9.04 5.83 -12.12
CA LYS A 160 -8.87 6.66 -10.92
C LYS A 160 -7.56 6.34 -10.20
N SER A 161 -6.93 7.37 -9.64
CA SER A 161 -5.77 7.16 -8.77
C SER A 161 -6.17 6.66 -7.39
N VAL A 162 -5.23 6.06 -6.66
CA VAL A 162 -5.46 5.66 -5.26
C VAL A 162 -5.82 6.88 -4.41
N HIS A 163 -5.14 8.01 -4.62
CA HIS A 163 -5.38 9.27 -3.90
C HIS A 163 -6.76 9.85 -4.18
N GLN A 164 -7.21 9.82 -5.43
CA GLN A 164 -8.57 10.26 -5.80
C GLN A 164 -9.63 9.42 -5.11
N LEU A 165 -9.49 8.09 -5.15
CA LEU A 165 -10.45 7.20 -4.50
C LEU A 165 -10.49 7.44 -2.98
N LEU A 166 -9.33 7.52 -2.33
CA LEU A 166 -9.25 7.78 -0.89
C LEU A 166 -9.88 9.13 -0.53
N SER A 167 -9.64 10.17 -1.33
CA SER A 167 -10.28 11.49 -1.16
C SER A 167 -11.80 11.40 -1.24
N GLU A 168 -12.34 10.71 -2.26
CA GLU A 168 -13.77 10.54 -2.46
C GLU A 168 -14.46 9.72 -1.37
N GLU A 169 -13.84 8.62 -0.94
CA GLU A 169 -14.41 7.73 0.08
C GLU A 169 -14.31 8.37 1.46
N PHE A 170 -13.14 8.93 1.81
CA PHE A 170 -12.90 9.45 3.14
C PHE A 170 -13.65 10.77 3.40
N SER A 171 -13.80 11.63 2.39
CA SER A 171 -14.64 12.85 2.51
C SER A 171 -16.07 12.55 2.96
N LYS A 172 -16.63 11.40 2.54
CA LYS A 172 -17.98 10.97 2.94
C LYS A 172 -18.04 10.50 4.38
N ILE A 173 -16.96 9.93 4.90
CA ILE A 173 -16.86 9.43 6.28
C ILE A 173 -16.77 10.60 7.25
N VAL A 174 -15.83 11.52 7.00
CA VAL A 174 -15.60 12.67 7.89
C VAL A 174 -16.57 13.84 7.65
N GLN A 175 -17.40 13.76 6.61
CA GLN A 175 -18.35 14.81 6.19
C GLN A 175 -17.67 16.17 5.97
N LYS A 176 -16.43 16.14 5.51
CA LYS A 176 -15.58 17.31 5.21
C LYS A 176 -14.89 17.07 3.87
N ASP A 177 -14.49 18.15 3.21
CA ASP A 177 -13.67 18.04 2.00
C ASP A 177 -12.27 17.54 2.39
N VAL A 178 -11.91 16.38 1.87
CA VAL A 178 -10.62 15.74 2.12
C VAL A 178 -9.86 15.57 0.83
N ASP A 179 -8.62 16.04 0.87
CA ASP A 179 -7.72 15.96 -0.26
C ASP A 179 -6.47 15.13 0.08
N PHE A 180 -6.31 13.99 -0.60
CA PHE A 180 -5.09 13.17 -0.63
C PHE A 180 -4.17 13.53 -1.80
N MET A 181 -4.53 14.49 -2.66
CA MET A 181 -3.68 14.97 -3.76
C MET A 181 -2.47 15.78 -3.29
N LYS A 182 -2.33 15.96 -1.97
CA LYS A 182 -1.13 16.52 -1.32
C LYS A 182 -0.08 15.47 -0.99
N CYS A 183 -0.44 14.19 -0.97
CA CYS A 183 0.51 13.11 -0.67
C CYS A 183 1.50 12.90 -1.82
N SER A 184 2.61 12.22 -1.52
CA SER A 184 3.60 11.80 -2.53
C SER A 184 2.95 10.95 -3.63
N TYR A 185 3.42 11.16 -4.86
CA TYR A 185 2.98 10.43 -6.08
C TYR A 185 1.48 10.49 -6.38
N SER A 186 0.84 11.62 -6.05
CA SER A 186 -0.59 11.82 -6.25
C SER A 186 -0.99 12.46 -7.59
N LYS A 187 -0.04 13.10 -8.29
CA LYS A 187 -0.30 13.84 -9.54
C LYS A 187 0.49 13.25 -10.69
N GLU A 188 -0.18 13.14 -11.83
CA GLU A 188 0.47 12.96 -13.13
C GLU A 188 1.35 14.18 -13.40
N ASN A 189 2.61 13.94 -13.78
CA ASN A 189 3.54 14.99 -14.20
C ASN A 189 3.20 15.49 -15.62
#